data_AF-A0A960SS46-F1
#
_entry.id   AF-A0A960SS46-F1
#
_cell.length_a   1.000
_cell.length_b   1.000
_cell.length_c   1.000
_cell.angle_alpha   90.00
_cell.angle_beta   90.00
_cell.angle_gamma   90.00
#
_symmetry.space_group_name_H-M   'P 1'
#
loop_
_entity.id
_entity.type
_entity.pdbx_description
1 polymer ?
#
loop_
_entity_poly.entity_id
_entity_poly.type
_entity_poly.pdbx_seq_one_letter_code
_entity_poly.pdbx_strand_id
1 'polypeptide(L)'
;MRKLGILISARPDAPGFHHGIRLADAALAVGVDVYLYCIDEAVSGVGDPALQRLRERGLKLYACAYGAHRRRLPLTEDATFAGLTVVSDLISGTDRFVAFN
;
A
#
# COMPACT_ATOMS: atom_id res chain seq x y z
N MET A 1 -19.50 5.83 2.36
CA MET A 1 -18.64 4.78 1.79
C MET A 1 -17.68 4.31 2.86
N ARG A 2 -17.38 3.01 2.93
CA ARG A 2 -16.43 2.46 3.91
C ARG A 2 -15.01 2.65 3.38
N LYS A 3 -14.08 2.99 4.26
CA LYS A 3 -12.66 3.22 3.97
C LYS A 3 -11.79 2.22 4.71
N LEU A 4 -10.86 1.59 4.00
CA LEU A 4 -9.90 0.64 4.55
C LEU A 4 -8.48 1.16 4.32
N GLY A 5 -7.73 1.31 5.41
CA GLY A 5 -6.29 1.53 5.40
C GLY A 5 -5.54 0.21 5.51
N ILE A 6 -4.55 0.00 4.65
CA ILE A 6 -3.67 -1.17 4.67
C ILE A 6 -2.22 -0.69 4.72
N LEU A 7 -1.45 -1.21 5.67
CA LEU A 7 0.00 -1.03 5.73
C LEU A 7 0.67 -2.36 5.41
N ILE A 8 1.63 -2.35 4.50
CA ILE A 8 2.47 -3.52 4.21
C ILE A 8 3.92 -3.13 4.47
N SER A 9 4.58 -3.84 5.38
CA SER A 9 6.03 -3.76 5.61
C SER A 9 6.80 -4.97 5.08
N ALA A 10 6.08 -6.08 4.83
CA ALA A 10 6.63 -7.35 4.36
C ALA A 10 7.30 -7.25 2.98
N ARG A 11 8.35 -8.03 2.76
CA ARG A 11 9.00 -8.17 1.45
C ARG A 11 8.03 -8.74 0.39
N PRO A 12 8.21 -8.44 -0.90
CA PRO A 12 7.33 -8.94 -1.96
C PRO A 12 7.26 -10.47 -2.07
N ASP A 13 8.30 -11.18 -1.64
CA ASP A 13 8.35 -12.65 -1.59
C ASP A 13 7.70 -13.25 -0.33
N ALA A 14 7.32 -12.42 0.64
CA ALA A 14 6.74 -12.86 1.90
C ALA A 14 5.21 -12.99 1.80
N PRO A 15 4.58 -13.98 2.48
CA PRO A 15 3.12 -14.15 2.46
C PRO A 15 2.35 -12.89 2.90
N GLY A 16 2.90 -12.12 3.85
CA GLY A 16 2.29 -10.87 4.34
C GLY A 16 2.00 -9.87 3.22
N PHE A 17 2.90 -9.75 2.24
CA PHE A 17 2.72 -8.85 1.10
C PHE A 17 1.52 -9.27 0.24
N HIS A 18 1.44 -10.55 -0.11
CA HIS A 18 0.33 -11.09 -0.90
C HIS A 18 -1.00 -11.10 -0.13
N HIS A 19 -0.99 -11.31 1.18
CA HIS A 19 -2.19 -11.20 2.00
C HIS A 19 -2.76 -9.78 1.99
N GLY A 20 -1.90 -8.76 2.10
CA GLY A 20 -2.32 -7.36 1.98
C GLY A 20 -2.93 -7.03 0.62
N ILE A 21 -2.33 -7.52 -0.47
CA ILE A 21 -2.87 -7.35 -1.83
C ILE A 21 -4.24 -8.03 -1.98
N ARG A 22 -4.38 -9.27 -1.50
CA ARG A 22 -5.66 -10.01 -1.60
C ARG A 22 -6.77 -9.36 -0.77
N LEU A 23 -6.44 -8.80 0.40
CA LEU A 23 -7.39 -8.03 1.20
C LEU A 23 -7.82 -6.76 0.45
N ALA A 24 -6.87 -6.03 -0.14
CA ALA A 24 -7.16 -4.84 -0.94
C ALA A 24 -8.10 -5.17 -2.12
N ASP A 25 -7.82 -6.26 -2.84
CA ASP A 25 -8.64 -6.72 -3.96
C ASP A 25 -10.09 -7.05 -3.51
N ALA A 26 -10.23 -7.86 -2.45
CA ALA A 26 -11.53 -8.24 -1.92
C ALA A 26 -12.34 -7.02 -1.44
N ALA A 27 -11.68 -6.05 -0.80
CA ALA A 27 -12.31 -4.82 -0.34
C ALA A 27 -12.78 -3.95 -1.52
N LEU A 28 -11.94 -3.76 -2.55
CA LEU A 28 -12.32 -3.04 -3.77
C LEU A 28 -13.49 -3.71 -4.49
N ALA A 29 -13.51 -5.05 -4.55
CA ALA A 29 -14.59 -5.81 -5.19
C ALA A 29 -15.98 -5.58 -4.55
N VAL A 30 -16.02 -5.19 -3.27
CA VAL A 30 -17.27 -4.85 -2.54
C VAL A 30 -17.47 -3.34 -2.36
N GLY A 31 -16.77 -2.51 -3.15
CA GLY A 31 -16.96 -1.06 -3.21
C GLY A 31 -16.40 -0.28 -2.02
N VAL A 32 -15.41 -0.84 -1.31
CA VAL A 32 -14.68 -0.14 -0.24
C VAL A 32 -13.58 0.73 -0.85
N ASP A 33 -13.42 1.95 -0.34
CA ASP A 33 -12.29 2.80 -0.68
C ASP A 33 -11.03 2.27 0.01
N VAL A 34 -10.07 1.75 -0.77
CA VAL A 34 -8.83 1.19 -0.22
C VAL A 34 -7.67 2.16 -0.39
N TYR A 35 -6.94 2.36 0.70
CA TYR A 35 -5.70 3.11 0.76
C TYR A 35 -4.61 2.17 1.26
N LEU A 36 -3.55 1.98 0.47
CA LEU A 36 -2.47 1.05 0.79
C LEU A 36 -1.14 1.79 0.85
N TYR A 37 -0.39 1.58 1.93
CA TYR A 37 0.92 2.17 2.13
C TYR A 37 1.99 1.08 2.24
N CYS A 38 2.99 1.12 1.34
CA CYS A 38 4.17 0.27 1.40
C CYS A 38 5.28 0.96 2.21
N ILE A 39 5.78 0.30 3.25
CA ILE A 39 6.90 0.74 4.07
C ILE A 39 8.02 -0.32 4.10
N ASP A 40 9.19 0.05 4.59
CA ASP A 40 10.34 -0.83 4.77
C ASP A 40 10.67 -1.63 3.52
N GLU A 41 10.54 -2.94 3.55
CA GLU A 41 10.94 -3.81 2.46
C GLU A 41 9.86 -3.91 1.37
N ALA A 42 8.60 -3.67 1.72
CA ALA A 42 7.48 -3.62 0.78
C ALA A 42 7.62 -2.52 -0.27
N VAL A 43 8.41 -1.47 -0.01
CA VAL A 43 8.69 -0.39 -0.97
C VAL A 43 9.29 -0.92 -2.27
N SER A 44 10.05 -2.02 -2.21
CA SER A 44 10.60 -2.66 -3.41
C SER A 44 9.54 -3.33 -4.30
N GLY A 45 8.36 -3.61 -3.75
CA GLY A 45 7.25 -4.27 -4.44
C GLY A 45 6.23 -3.32 -5.04
N VAL A 46 6.43 -2.00 -5.02
CA VAL A 46 5.43 -1.05 -5.53
C VAL A 46 5.07 -1.31 -6.99
N GLY A 47 6.02 -1.73 -7.82
CA GLY A 47 5.81 -2.10 -9.21
C GLY A 47 5.22 -3.50 -9.43
N ASP A 48 4.80 -4.21 -8.37
CA ASP A 48 4.21 -5.55 -8.50
C ASP A 48 2.96 -5.50 -9.41
N PRO A 49 2.86 -6.38 -10.44
CA PRO A 49 1.73 -6.35 -11.37
C PRO A 49 0.36 -6.55 -10.72
N ALA A 50 0.26 -7.21 -9.58
CA ALA A 50 -1.00 -7.31 -8.84
C ALA A 50 -1.37 -5.98 -8.18
N LEU A 51 -0.42 -5.27 -7.56
CA LEU A 51 -0.66 -3.93 -7.02
C LEU A 51 -1.07 -2.93 -8.10
N GLN A 52 -0.37 -2.96 -9.25
CA GLN A 52 -0.65 -2.04 -10.35
C GLN A 52 -2.05 -2.27 -10.95
N ARG A 53 -2.49 -3.53 -11.10
CA ARG A 53 -3.87 -3.84 -11.50
C ARG A 53 -4.91 -3.33 -10.50
N LEU A 54 -4.62 -3.33 -9.20
CA LEU A 54 -5.53 -2.76 -8.20
C LEU A 54 -5.55 -1.24 -8.24
N ARG A 55 -4.41 -0.59 -8.53
CA ARG A 55 -4.31 0.86 -8.74
C ARG A 55 -5.19 1.32 -9.89
N GLU A 56 -5.15 0.62 -11.03
CA GLU A 56 -6.06 0.88 -12.16
C GLU A 56 -7.54 0.76 -11.79
N ARG A 57 -7.86 -0.06 -10.78
CA ARG A 57 -9.21 -0.24 -10.23
C ARG A 57 -9.59 0.74 -9.11
N GLY A 58 -8.74 1.72 -8.81
CA GLY A 58 -9.01 2.76 -7.81
C GLY A 58 -8.33 2.57 -6.46
N LEU A 59 -7.40 1.62 -6.31
CA LEU A 59 -6.52 1.55 -5.14
C LEU A 59 -5.68 2.83 -5.04
N LYS A 60 -5.71 3.48 -3.87
CA LYS A 60 -4.87 4.65 -3.57
C LYS A 60 -3.56 4.14 -2.99
N LEU A 61 -2.54 4.01 -3.82
CA LEU A 61 -1.26 3.39 -3.49
C LEU A 61 -0.20 4.44 -3.10
N TYR A 62 0.37 4.27 -1.92
CA TYR A 62 1.43 5.11 -1.35
C TYR A 62 2.66 4.28 -1.03
N ALA A 63 3.82 4.92 -1.05
CA ALA A 63 5.09 4.28 -0.69
C ALA A 63 5.97 5.22 0.15
N CYS A 64 6.76 4.65 1.06
CA CYS A 64 7.66 5.43 1.89
C CYS A 64 8.79 6.07 1.08
N ALA A 65 8.76 7.38 0.90
CA ALA A 65 9.77 8.14 0.17
C ALA A 65 11.18 7.97 0.77
N TYR A 66 11.28 8.02 2.10
CA TYR A 66 12.56 7.78 2.80
C TYR A 66 13.06 6.35 2.61
N GLY A 67 12.15 5.36 2.66
CA GLY A 67 12.47 3.95 2.46
C GLY A 67 12.99 3.65 1.04
N ALA A 68 12.41 4.31 0.04
CA ALA A 68 12.86 4.25 -1.35
C ALA A 68 14.25 4.86 -1.53
N HIS A 69 14.46 6.08 -1.01
CA HIS A 69 15.74 6.78 -1.08
C HIS A 69 16.88 6.00 -0.41
N ARG A 70 16.65 5.49 0.82
CA ARG A 70 17.65 4.69 1.56
C ARG A 70 18.06 3.43 0.79
N ARG A 71 17.14 2.84 0.01
CA ARG A 71 17.37 1.64 -0.81
C ARG A 71 17.78 1.95 -2.25
N ARG A 72 17.96 3.23 -2.61
CA ARG A 72 18.27 3.70 -3.98
C ARG A 72 17.25 3.21 -5.01
N LEU A 73 15.99 3.08 -4.60
CA LEU A 73 14.90 2.75 -5.51
C LEU A 73 14.48 4.01 -6.27
N PRO A 74 14.19 3.91 -7.58
CA PRO A 74 13.66 5.03 -8.34
C PRO A 74 12.29 5.43 -7.80
N LEU A 75 12.03 6.75 -7.75
CA LEU A 75 10.70 7.28 -7.48
C LEU A 75 9.92 7.24 -8.80
N THR A 76 9.17 6.17 -9.01
CA THR A 76 8.36 5.97 -10.22
C THR A 76 6.94 6.51 -10.03
N GLU A 77 6.14 6.50 -11.10
CA GLU A 77 4.71 6.82 -11.03
C GLU A 77 3.85 5.64 -10.55
N ASP A 78 4.49 4.53 -10.13
CA ASP A 78 3.81 3.31 -9.68
C ASP A 78 3.10 3.48 -8.33
N ALA A 79 3.50 4.49 -7.54
CA ALA A 79 2.91 4.84 -6.26
C ALA A 79 3.15 6.33 -5.94
N THR A 80 2.30 6.90 -5.08
CA THR A 80 2.57 8.22 -4.51
C THR A 80 3.58 8.08 -3.38
N PHE A 81 4.82 8.52 -3.62
CA PHE A 81 5.86 8.52 -2.58
C PHE A 81 5.60 9.61 -1.55
N ALA A 82 5.44 9.22 -0.29
CA ALA A 82 5.09 10.10 0.81
C ALA A 82 5.83 9.75 2.11
N GLY A 83 5.75 10.65 3.09
CA GLY A 83 6.26 10.44 4.43
C GLY A 83 5.26 9.73 5.36
N LEU A 84 5.72 9.44 6.58
CA LEU A 84 4.90 8.75 7.60
C LEU A 84 3.66 9.51 8.04
N THR A 85 3.59 10.83 7.81
CA THR A 85 2.38 11.62 8.06
C THR A 85 1.17 11.03 7.33
N VAL A 86 1.35 10.52 6.11
CA VAL A 86 0.27 9.84 5.38
C VAL A 86 -0.22 8.61 6.12
N VAL A 87 0.66 7.84 6.77
CA VAL A 87 0.24 6.69 7.58
C VAL A 87 -0.62 7.15 8.76
N SER A 88 -0.24 8.23 9.45
CA SER A 88 -1.05 8.82 10.51
C SER A 88 -2.44 9.26 10.02
N ASP A 89 -2.49 9.85 8.82
CA ASP A 89 -3.74 10.26 8.17
C ASP A 89 -4.60 9.04 7.79
N LEU A 90 -3.99 7.95 7.31
CA LEU A 90 -4.69 6.70 7.01
C LEU A 90 -5.29 6.07 8.27
N ILE A 91 -4.53 6.01 9.35
CA ILE A 91 -5.02 5.49 10.64
C ILE A 91 -6.21 6.30 11.14
N SER A 92 -6.15 7.63 11.02
CA SER A 92 -7.20 8.53 11.53
C SER A 92 -8.40 8.65 10.59
N GLY A 93 -8.19 8.47 9.27
CA GLY A 93 -9.17 8.77 8.22
C GLY A 93 -9.85 7.54 7.60
N THR A 94 -9.51 6.33 8.04
CA THR A 94 -10.12 5.07 7.58
C THR A 94 -10.96 4.44 8.69
N ASP A 95 -12.02 3.71 8.32
CA ASP A 95 -12.89 3.06 9.30
C ASP A 95 -12.20 1.86 9.95
N ARG A 96 -11.27 1.24 9.22
CA ARG A 96 -10.44 0.12 9.67
C ARG A 96 -9.04 0.28 9.10
N PHE A 97 -8.06 -0.08 9.90
CA PHE A 97 -6.65 -0.08 9.52
C PHE A 97 -6.05 -1.45 9.85
N VAL A 98 -5.38 -2.07 8.88
CA VAL A 98 -4.77 -3.41 9.03
C VAL A 98 -3.32 -3.35 8.56
N ALA A 99 -2.42 -3.98 9.30
CA ALA A 99 -1.00 -4.06 8.96
C ALA A 99 -0.57 -5.50 8.68
N PHE A 100 0.28 -5.67 7.67
CA PHE A 100 0.92 -6.92 7.30
C PHE A 100 2.44 -6.78 7.32
N ASN A 101 3.10 -7.67 8.05
CA ASN A 101 4.54 -7.68 8.29
C ASN A 101 5.26 -8.89 7.69
#